data_AF-A0A6J7HBZ5-F1
#
_entry.id   AF-A0A6J7HBZ5-F1
#
_cell.length_a   1.000
_cell.length_b   1.000
_cell.length_c   1.000
_cell.angle_alpha   90.00
_cell.angle_beta   90.00
_cell.angle_gamma   90.00
#
_symmetry.space_group_name_H-M   'P 1'
#
loop_
_entity.id
_entity.type
_entity.pdbx_description
1 polymer ?
#
loop_
_entity_poly.entity_id
_entity_poly.type
_entity_poly.pdbx_seq_one_letter_code
_entity_poly.pdbx_strand_id
1 'polypeptide(L)'
;MVFRPARDAVEALAAANACAPSPVAETDPTNPDLTVTTWAPCNNNTTVRYVVVEGATHAWMGHPAYSELASFYLGEPYPNLDASRAIWSFLASHPMR
;
A
#
# COMPACT_ATOMS: atom_id res chain seq x y z
N MET A 1 -13.83 -14.39 15.55
CA MET A 1 -12.47 -14.06 15.07
C MET A 1 -12.52 -12.62 14.58
N VAL A 2 -11.62 -11.75 15.03
CA VAL A 2 -11.60 -10.33 14.61
C VAL A 2 -10.39 -10.16 13.69
N PHE A 3 -10.63 -9.75 12.44
CA PHE A 3 -9.56 -9.41 11.52
C PHE A 3 -9.06 -8.00 11.84
N ARG A 4 -7.76 -7.85 12.06
CA ARG A 4 -7.15 -6.53 12.26
C ARG A 4 -7.05 -5.80 10.92
N PRO A 5 -7.15 -4.47 10.89
CA PRO A 5 -6.92 -3.68 9.69
C PRO A 5 -5.53 -3.92 9.11
N ALA A 6 -5.37 -3.83 7.79
CA ALA A 6 -4.07 -3.95 7.12
C ALA A 6 -3.06 -2.91 7.63
N ARG A 7 -3.52 -1.71 8.01
CA ARG A 7 -2.72 -0.64 8.59
C ARG A 7 -1.91 -1.09 9.81
N ASP A 8 -2.49 -1.92 10.67
CA ASP A 8 -1.82 -2.42 11.88
C ASP A 8 -0.52 -3.17 11.58
N ALA A 9 -0.49 -3.92 10.47
CA ALA A 9 0.72 -4.64 10.05
C ALA A 9 1.81 -3.67 9.57
N VAL A 10 1.44 -2.60 8.89
CA VAL A 10 2.39 -1.59 8.40
C VAL A 10 2.94 -0.75 9.56
N GLU A 11 2.11 -0.42 10.55
CA GLU A 11 2.57 0.25 11.78
C GLU A 11 3.54 -0.62 12.58
N ALA A 12 3.29 -1.93 12.66
CA ALA A 12 4.22 -2.87 13.26
C ALA A 12 5.57 -2.94 12.51
N LEU A 13 5.55 -2.91 11.17
CA LEU A 13 6.77 -2.84 10.36
C LEU A 13 7.53 -1.52 10.59
N ALA A 14 6.84 -0.39 10.66
CA ALA A 14 7.46 0.90 10.95
C ALA A 14 8.11 0.91 12.34
N ALA A 15 7.44 0.36 13.36
CA ALA A 15 7.99 0.22 14.70
C ALA A 15 9.23 -0.69 14.72
N ALA A 16 9.19 -1.82 14.02
CA ALA A 16 10.33 -2.75 13.93
C ALA A 16 11.56 -2.10 13.26
N ASN A 17 11.35 -1.12 12.38
CA ASN A 17 12.41 -0.36 11.71
C ASN A 17 12.76 0.96 12.44
N ALA A 18 12.27 1.16 13.67
CA ALA A 18 12.47 2.37 14.47
C ALA A 18 12.18 3.68 13.71
N CYS A 19 11.12 3.67 12.90
CA CYS A 19 10.67 4.86 12.22
C CYS A 19 10.14 5.90 13.21
N ALA A 20 10.20 7.19 12.85
CA ALA A 20 9.52 8.23 13.59
C ALA A 20 8.00 7.91 13.77
N PRO A 21 7.41 8.17 14.95
CA PRO A 21 6.05 7.74 15.27
C PRO A 21 4.95 8.55 14.56
N SER A 22 5.30 9.70 13.97
CA SER A 22 4.38 10.60 13.28
C SER A 22 4.56 10.48 11.77
N PRO A 23 3.82 9.59 11.08
CA PRO A 23 3.89 9.51 9.63
C PRO A 23 3.24 10.74 8.98
N VAL A 24 3.63 10.99 7.73
CA VAL A 24 3.03 12.02 6.89
C VAL A 24 2.07 11.32 5.92
N ALA A 25 0.82 11.78 5.86
CA ALA A 25 -0.19 11.31 4.92
C ALA A 25 -0.46 12.38 3.86
N GLU A 26 -0.39 12.00 2.59
CA GLU A 26 -0.58 12.90 1.45
C GLU A 26 -1.46 12.22 0.41
N THR A 27 -2.31 13.00 -0.26
CA THR A 27 -3.03 12.54 -1.46
C THR A 27 -2.06 12.50 -2.63
N ASP A 28 -2.09 11.45 -3.45
CA ASP A 28 -1.22 11.38 -4.62
C ASP A 28 -1.59 12.49 -5.63
N PRO A 29 -0.61 13.24 -6.16
CA PRO A 29 -0.87 14.38 -7.04
C PRO A 29 -1.37 13.97 -8.43
N THR A 30 -1.19 12.71 -8.82
CA THR A 30 -1.57 12.19 -10.14
C THR A 30 -2.78 11.27 -10.07
N ASN A 31 -3.05 10.68 -8.90
CA ASN A 31 -4.24 9.89 -8.65
C ASN A 31 -4.91 10.33 -7.32
N PRO A 32 -5.95 11.18 -7.37
CA PRO A 32 -6.57 11.74 -6.16
C PRO A 32 -7.27 10.69 -5.28
N ASP A 33 -7.51 9.48 -5.78
CA ASP A 33 -8.12 8.40 -5.00
C ASP A 33 -7.11 7.77 -4.02
N LEU A 34 -5.80 8.05 -4.20
CA LEU A 34 -4.74 7.48 -3.37
C LEU A 34 -4.41 8.40 -2.20
N THR A 35 -4.41 7.83 -1.00
CA THR A 35 -3.74 8.40 0.16
C THR A 35 -2.49 7.56 0.47
N VAL A 36 -1.33 8.21 0.49
CA VAL A 36 -0.05 7.61 0.83
C VAL A 36 0.40 8.09 2.19
N THR A 37 0.52 7.18 3.15
CA THR A 37 1.08 7.44 4.48
C THR A 37 2.52 6.92 4.53
N THR A 38 3.48 7.79 4.85
CA THR A 38 4.92 7.47 4.89
C THR A 38 5.47 7.63 6.30
N TRP A 39 6.19 6.61 6.78
CA TRP A 39 6.99 6.67 8.00
C TRP A 39 8.46 6.84 7.62
N ALA A 40 9.05 7.95 8.06
CA ALA A 40 10.46 8.28 7.91
C ALA A 40 10.86 9.40 8.91
N PRO A 41 12.16 9.57 9.25
CA PRO A 41 13.24 8.63 8.97
C PRO A 41 13.09 7.33 9.76
N CYS A 42 13.69 6.24 9.26
CA CYS A 42 13.81 4.95 9.93
C CYS A 42 15.28 4.50 9.97
N ASN A 43 15.57 3.42 10.69
CA ASN A 43 16.90 2.81 10.71
C ASN A 43 17.31 2.29 9.33
N ASN A 44 18.63 2.25 9.09
CA ASN A 44 19.24 1.68 7.88
C ASN A 44 18.70 2.29 6.56
N ASN A 45 18.32 3.57 6.58
CA ASN A 45 17.70 4.25 5.44
C ASN A 45 16.43 3.55 4.91
N THR A 46 15.76 2.80 5.78
CA THR A 46 14.47 2.17 5.47
C THR A 46 13.40 3.24 5.33
N THR A 47 12.42 2.98 4.47
CA THR A 47 11.19 3.77 4.37
C THR A 47 10.02 2.80 4.43
N VAL A 48 8.94 3.17 5.11
CA VAL A 48 7.70 2.38 5.14
C VAL A 48 6.58 3.23 4.58
N ARG A 49 5.78 2.66 3.66
CA ARG A 49 4.63 3.32 3.04
C ARG A 49 3.38 2.47 3.16
N TYR A 50 2.25 3.10 3.46
CA TYR A 50 0.91 2.53 3.38
C TYR A 50 0.10 3.30 2.34
N VAL A 51 -0.37 2.61 1.31
CA VAL A 51 -1.15 3.20 0.22
C VAL A 51 -2.58 2.70 0.33
N VAL A 52 -3.53 3.61 0.40
CA VAL A 52 -4.97 3.33 0.41
C VAL A 52 -5.57 3.94 -0.84
N VAL A 53 -6.44 3.18 -1.52
CA VAL A 53 -7.22 3.66 -2.65
C VAL A 53 -8.68 3.75 -2.22
N GLU A 54 -9.25 4.96 -2.22
CA GLU A 54 -10.66 5.15 -1.90
C GLU A 54 -11.54 4.50 -2.98
N GLY A 55 -12.60 3.81 -2.55
CA GLY A 55 -13.54 3.13 -3.44
C GLY A 55 -13.03 1.83 -4.08
N ALA A 56 -11.77 1.44 -3.87
CA ALA A 56 -11.26 0.16 -4.36
C ALA A 56 -11.82 -1.03 -3.56
N THR A 57 -11.93 -2.18 -4.23
CA THR A 57 -12.35 -3.44 -3.62
C THR A 57 -11.13 -4.23 -3.11
N HIS A 58 -11.33 -5.50 -2.73
CA HIS A 58 -10.26 -6.38 -2.27
C HIS A 58 -9.41 -6.96 -3.42
N ALA A 59 -9.79 -6.71 -4.67
CA ALA A 59 -9.14 -7.30 -5.83
C ALA A 59 -7.78 -6.64 -6.14
N TRP A 60 -6.91 -7.42 -6.78
CA TRP A 60 -5.57 -6.97 -7.17
C TRP A 60 -5.65 -5.94 -8.31
N MET A 61 -5.13 -4.74 -8.05
CA MET A 61 -5.39 -3.56 -8.89
C MET A 61 -4.54 -3.52 -10.17
N GLY A 62 -5.09 -2.85 -11.20
CA GLY A 62 -4.40 -2.52 -12.45
C GLY A 62 -4.39 -3.63 -13.51
N HIS A 63 -5.06 -4.76 -13.24
CA HIS A 63 -5.18 -5.90 -14.16
C HIS A 63 -6.60 -6.43 -14.14
N PRO A 64 -7.09 -7.05 -15.23
CA PRO A 64 -8.38 -7.74 -15.21
C PRO A 64 -8.41 -8.81 -14.12
N ALA A 65 -9.59 -9.06 -13.55
CA ALA A 65 -9.78 -10.17 -12.64
C ALA A 65 -9.42 -11.49 -13.35
N TYR A 66 -8.81 -12.42 -12.60
CA TYR A 66 -8.40 -13.72 -13.16
C TYR A 66 -9.59 -14.54 -13.68
N SER A 67 -10.77 -14.37 -13.07
CA SER A 67 -12.02 -15.02 -13.47
C SER A 67 -13.23 -14.23 -12.97
N GLU A 68 -14.42 -14.51 -13.50
CA GLU A 68 -15.68 -13.94 -13.01
C GLU A 68 -15.94 -14.26 -11.53
N LEU A 69 -15.55 -15.46 -11.08
CA LEU A 69 -15.62 -15.83 -9.66
C LEU A 69 -14.72 -14.94 -8.79
N ALA A 70 -13.53 -14.58 -9.29
CA ALA A 70 -12.65 -13.67 -8.56
C ALA A 70 -13.29 -12.27 -8.42
N SER A 71 -13.88 -11.74 -9.49
CA SER A 71 -14.65 -10.49 -9.43
C SER A 71 -15.82 -10.57 -8.44
N PHE A 72 -16.55 -11.70 -8.41
CA PHE A 72 -17.68 -11.86 -7.50
C PHE A 72 -17.28 -11.82 -6.02
N TYR A 73 -16.18 -12.48 -5.65
CA TYR A 73 -15.75 -12.56 -4.24
C TYR A 73 -14.86 -11.39 -3.80
N LEU A 74 -14.05 -10.82 -4.69
CA LEU A 74 -13.04 -9.80 -4.37
C LEU A 74 -13.46 -8.41 -4.85
N GLY A 75 -14.49 -8.31 -5.69
CA GLY A 75 -14.91 -7.10 -6.38
C GLY A 75 -14.09 -6.82 -7.64
N GLU A 76 -14.46 -5.77 -8.36
CA GLU A 76 -13.72 -5.35 -9.57
C GLU A 76 -12.38 -4.69 -9.22
N PRO A 77 -11.26 -5.13 -9.82
CA PRO A 77 -9.97 -4.48 -9.69
C PRO A 77 -10.03 -2.98 -9.98
N TYR A 78 -9.48 -2.17 -9.08
CA TYR A 78 -9.31 -0.75 -9.35
C TYR A 78 -8.33 -0.55 -10.53
N PRO A 79 -8.72 0.12 -11.62
CA PRO A 79 -7.94 0.11 -12.86
C PRO A 79 -6.79 1.11 -12.86
N ASN A 80 -6.85 2.18 -12.05
CA ASN A 80 -5.92 3.31 -12.15
C ASN A 80 -4.69 3.18 -11.22
N LEU A 81 -4.40 1.97 -10.73
CA LEU A 81 -3.17 1.67 -9.98
C LEU A 81 -2.71 0.25 -10.31
N ASP A 82 -1.56 0.10 -10.96
CA ASP A 82 -0.89 -1.20 -11.09
C ASP A 82 -0.15 -1.50 -9.78
N ALA A 83 -0.76 -2.30 -8.91
CA ALA A 83 -0.22 -2.65 -7.60
C ALA A 83 1.12 -3.39 -7.71
N SER A 84 1.25 -4.29 -8.70
CA SER A 84 2.50 -5.03 -8.95
C SER A 84 3.64 -4.07 -9.27
N ARG A 85 3.40 -3.15 -10.21
CA ARG A 85 4.40 -2.14 -10.59
C ARG A 85 4.72 -1.18 -9.46
N ALA A 86 3.71 -0.75 -8.69
CA ALA A 86 3.91 0.16 -7.56
C ALA A 86 4.81 -0.44 -6.48
N ILE A 87 4.55 -1.70 -6.08
CA ILE A 87 5.36 -2.41 -5.09
C ILE A 87 6.79 -2.60 -5.60
N TRP A 88 6.97 -3.08 -6.84
CA TRP A 88 8.31 -3.29 -7.39
C TRP A 88 9.10 -1.98 -7.54
N SER A 89 8.46 -0.90 -7.99
CA SER A 89 9.12 0.41 -8.11
C SER A 89 9.57 0.94 -6.75
N PHE A 90 8.76 0.73 -5.71
CA PHE A 90 9.11 1.10 -4.34
C PHE A 90 10.33 0.30 -3.85
N LEU A 91 10.29 -1.03 -3.95
CA LEU A 91 11.41 -1.88 -3.49
C LEU A 91 12.70 -1.60 -4.27
N ALA A 92 12.61 -1.43 -5.59
CA ALA A 92 13.77 -1.15 -6.44
C ALA A 92 14.43 0.22 -6.14
N SER A 93 13.64 1.20 -5.68
CA SER A 93 14.15 2.52 -5.27
C SER A 93 14.62 2.56 -3.81
N HIS A 94 14.34 1.51 -3.01
CA HIS A 94 14.71 1.42 -1.59
C HIS A 94 15.45 0.11 -1.28
N PRO A 95 16.60 -0.17 -1.92
CA PRO A 95 17.37 -1.37 -1.60
C PRO A 95 17.85 -1.31 -0.15
N MET A 96 17.46 -2.32 0.65
CA MET A 96 18.02 -2.49 1.98
C MET A 96 19.51 -2.82 1.86
N ARG A 97 20.33 -2.14 2.65
CA ARG A 97 21.78 -2.38 2.73
C ARG A 97 22.11 -3.34 3.86
#